data_AF-A0A7C1JN69-F1
#
_entry.id   AF-A0A7C1JN69-F1
#
_cell.length_a   1.000
_cell.length_b   1.000
_cell.length_c   1.000
_cell.angle_alpha   90.00
_cell.angle_beta   90.00
_cell.angle_gamma   90.00
#
_symmetry.space_group_name_H-M   'P 1'
#
loop_
_entity.id
_entity.type
_entity.pdbx_description
1 polymer ?
#
loop_
_entity_poly.entity_id
_entity_poly.type
_entity_poly.pdbx_seq_one_letter_code
_entity_poly.pdbx_strand_id
1 'polypeptide(L)'
;SPLEAESALEKACALYRGEYLDGMSFPDDEWCFWRREELARRYHGALQLLGDLRAERGDYGGALDAYRRLIACDPLREDIHRAIMRCLALSGDRNAALRHYRTVVDLLRSELAVEPLPETSELYRMIAEGREERVQ
;
A
#
# COMPACT_ATOMS: atom_id res chain seq x y z
N SER A 1 11.57 3.34 20.78
CA SER A 1 11.58 4.60 20.01
C SER A 1 10.96 4.36 18.63
N PRO A 2 10.54 5.39 17.88
CA PRO A 2 9.98 5.22 16.52
C PRO A 2 10.92 4.44 15.57
N LEU A 3 12.23 4.67 15.68
CA LEU A 3 13.24 3.96 14.86
C LEU A 3 13.39 2.48 15.22
N GLU A 4 13.23 2.12 16.50
CA GLU A 4 13.23 0.70 16.91
C GLU A 4 12.00 -0.04 16.39
N ALA A 5 10.84 0.62 16.37
CA ALA A 5 9.62 0.07 15.79
C ALA A 5 9.77 -0.14 14.28
N GLU A 6 10.33 0.84 13.56
CA GLU A 6 10.62 0.72 12.13
C GLU A 6 11.55 -0.45 11.83
N SER A 7 12.66 -0.56 12.56
CA SER A 7 13.61 -1.68 12.39
C SER A 7 12.96 -3.04 12.69
N ALA A 8 12.07 -3.12 13.68
CA ALA A 8 11.33 -4.35 13.97
C ALA A 8 10.37 -4.71 12.81
N LEU A 9 9.68 -3.72 12.23
CA LEU A 9 8.78 -3.90 11.09
C LEU A 9 9.54 -4.33 9.83
N GLU A 10 10.68 -3.71 9.54
CA GLU A 10 11.55 -4.11 8.43
C GLU A 10 12.00 -5.57 8.55
N LYS A 11 12.47 -5.97 9.74
CA LYS A 11 12.85 -7.35 10.03
C LYS A 11 11.67 -8.31 9.85
N ALA A 12 10.50 -7.96 10.37
CA ALA A 12 9.28 -8.76 10.18
C ALA A 12 8.92 -8.91 8.70
N CYS A 13 8.96 -7.81 7.93
CA CYS A 13 8.69 -7.82 6.50
C CYS A 13 9.73 -8.59 5.68
N ALA A 14 10.97 -8.74 6.17
CA ALA A 14 12.02 -9.53 5.52
C ALA A 14 11.92 -11.04 5.80
N LEU A 15 11.20 -11.43 6.85
CA LEU A 15 10.94 -12.85 7.17
C LEU A 15 9.84 -13.45 6.28
N TYR A 16 8.91 -12.62 5.80
CA TYR A 16 7.86 -13.05 4.87
C TYR A 16 8.39 -13.04 3.43
N ARG A 17 8.55 -14.22 2.83
CA ARG A 17 9.17 -14.39 1.50
C ARG A 17 8.22 -14.93 0.42
N GLY A 18 6.93 -14.97 0.73
CA GLY A 18 5.91 -15.62 -0.09
C GLY A 18 4.88 -16.32 0.80
N GLU A 19 3.90 -16.95 0.16
CA GLU A 19 2.85 -17.67 0.86
C GLU A 19 3.43 -18.79 1.76
N TYR A 20 2.85 -18.96 2.94
CA TYR A 20 3.28 -20.01 3.85
C TYR A 20 2.98 -21.39 3.27
N LEU A 21 4.02 -22.22 3.11
CA LEU A 21 3.92 -23.52 2.44
C LEU A 21 3.37 -23.40 1.01
N ASP A 22 3.80 -22.36 0.28
CA ASP A 22 3.47 -22.15 -1.13
C ASP A 22 3.71 -23.42 -1.96
N GLY A 23 2.77 -23.73 -2.85
CA GLY A 23 2.79 -24.92 -3.70
C GLY A 23 2.57 -26.26 -2.97
N MET A 24 2.34 -26.25 -1.65
CA MET A 24 2.03 -27.47 -0.89
C MET A 24 0.52 -27.59 -0.63
N SER A 25 0.00 -28.80 -0.78
CA SER A 25 -1.38 -29.17 -0.43
C SER A 25 -1.34 -30.42 0.45
N PHE A 26 -2.18 -30.43 1.48
CA PHE A 26 -2.26 -31.50 2.47
C PHE A 26 -3.70 -32.01 2.57
N PRO A 27 -3.93 -33.27 2.98
CA PRO A 27 -5.26 -33.70 3.42
C PRO A 27 -5.70 -32.84 4.62
N ASP A 28 -6.96 -32.40 4.63
CA ASP A 28 -7.54 -31.52 5.67
C ASP A 28 -6.72 -30.21 5.88
N ASP A 29 -6.55 -29.43 4.81
CA ASP A 29 -5.68 -28.23 4.75
C ASP A 29 -6.27 -26.95 5.37
N GLU A 30 -7.42 -27.03 6.05
CA GLU A 30 -8.10 -25.88 6.62
C GLU A 30 -7.20 -25.11 7.63
N TRP A 31 -6.41 -25.83 8.44
CA TRP A 31 -5.44 -25.22 9.34
C TRP A 31 -4.36 -24.43 8.60
N CYS A 32 -3.96 -24.89 7.41
CA CYS A 32 -2.94 -24.27 6.57
C CYS A 32 -3.50 -23.00 5.92
N PHE A 33 -4.74 -23.06 5.42
CA PHE A 33 -5.47 -21.92 4.90
C PHE A 33 -5.54 -20.77 5.93
N TRP A 34 -6.03 -21.05 7.15
CA TRP A 34 -6.12 -20.01 8.19
C TRP A 34 -4.76 -19.44 8.60
N ARG A 35 -3.70 -20.26 8.57
CA ARG A 35 -2.34 -19.82 8.85
C ARG A 35 -1.80 -18.91 7.74
N ARG A 36 -2.07 -19.23 6.47
CA ARG A 36 -1.70 -18.38 5.32
C ARG A 36 -2.37 -17.02 5.42
N GLU A 37 -3.68 -16.99 5.66
CA GLU A 37 -4.46 -15.76 5.86
C GLU A 37 -3.96 -14.93 7.06
N GLU A 38 -3.64 -15.58 8.18
CA GLU A 38 -3.06 -14.91 9.36
C GLU A 38 -1.72 -14.22 9.03
N LEU A 39 -0.82 -14.94 8.36
CA LEU A 39 0.51 -14.43 8.03
C LEU A 39 0.46 -13.34 6.96
N ALA A 40 -0.38 -13.50 5.93
CA ALA A 40 -0.61 -12.47 4.91
C ALA A 40 -1.13 -11.18 5.54
N ARG A 41 -2.16 -11.25 6.40
CA ARG A 41 -2.67 -10.05 7.11
C ARG A 41 -1.61 -9.37 7.97
N ARG A 42 -0.78 -10.14 8.70
CA ARG A 42 0.31 -9.58 9.51
C ARG A 42 1.35 -8.89 8.63
N TYR A 43 1.72 -9.49 7.52
CA TYR A 43 2.64 -8.91 6.56
C TYR A 43 2.09 -7.62 5.96
N HIS A 44 0.82 -7.62 5.53
CA HIS A 44 0.16 -6.44 4.98
C HIS A 44 0.09 -5.31 6.00
N GLY A 45 -0.32 -5.61 7.22
CA GLY A 45 -0.36 -4.63 8.31
C GLY A 45 1.02 -4.06 8.67
N ALA A 46 2.07 -4.89 8.63
CA ALA A 46 3.43 -4.44 8.87
C ALA A 46 3.95 -3.52 7.76
N LEU A 47 3.66 -3.83 6.49
CA LEU A 47 3.99 -2.95 5.37
C LEU A 47 3.25 -1.61 5.45
N GLN A 48 1.96 -1.65 5.76
CA GLN A 48 1.16 -0.43 5.90
C GLN A 48 1.73 0.46 6.99
N LEU A 49 1.94 -0.08 8.20
CA LEU A 49 2.50 0.69 9.32
C LEU A 49 3.91 1.21 9.02
N LEU A 50 4.75 0.42 8.35
CA LEU A 50 6.08 0.86 7.92
C LEU A 50 5.98 2.04 6.95
N GLY A 51 5.06 1.96 5.98
CA GLY A 51 4.81 3.05 5.04
C GLY A 51 4.31 4.31 5.74
N ASP A 52 3.35 4.17 6.66
CA ASP A 52 2.74 5.28 7.39
C ASP A 52 3.80 6.02 8.22
N LEU A 53 4.60 5.30 9.01
CA LEU A 53 5.69 5.87 9.82
C LEU A 53 6.74 6.61 8.98
N ARG A 54 7.07 6.07 7.81
CA ARG A 54 8.03 6.68 6.87
C ARG A 54 7.47 7.95 6.24
N ALA A 55 6.20 7.94 5.85
CA ALA A 55 5.52 9.10 5.29
C ALA A 55 5.40 10.23 6.33
N GLU A 56 5.06 9.91 7.57
CA GLU A 56 4.99 10.88 8.69
C GLU A 56 6.32 11.59 8.95
N ARG A 57 7.46 10.90 8.78
CA ARG A 57 8.80 11.49 8.91
C ARG A 57 9.34 12.17 7.64
N GLY A 58 8.53 12.25 6.58
CA GLY A 58 8.92 12.84 5.29
C GLY A 58 9.80 11.95 4.41
N ASP A 59 10.01 10.69 4.76
CA ASP A 59 10.70 9.71 3.92
C ASP A 59 9.71 9.08 2.93
N TYR A 60 9.29 9.89 1.97
CA TYR A 60 8.34 9.46 0.94
C TYR A 60 8.89 8.34 0.06
N GLY A 61 10.20 8.27 -0.15
CA GLY A 61 10.85 7.18 -0.90
C GLY A 61 10.66 5.85 -0.21
N GLY A 62 11.05 5.76 1.06
CA GLY A 62 10.87 4.55 1.85
C GLY A 62 9.40 4.18 2.07
N ALA A 63 8.50 5.17 2.16
CA ALA A 63 7.06 4.95 2.25
C ALA A 63 6.51 4.30 0.97
N LEU A 64 6.88 4.85 -0.19
CA LEU A 64 6.49 4.32 -1.50
C LEU A 64 6.94 2.87 -1.70
N ASP A 65 8.13 2.50 -1.23
CA ASP A 65 8.61 1.12 -1.30
C ASP A 65 7.74 0.15 -0.50
N ALA A 66 7.32 0.55 0.71
CA ALA A 66 6.44 -0.26 1.55
C ALA A 66 5.04 -0.40 0.93
N TYR A 67 4.44 0.72 0.49
CA TYR A 67 3.11 0.70 -0.13
C TYR A 67 3.07 -0.05 -1.46
N ARG A 68 4.12 0.05 -2.30
CA ARG A 68 4.21 -0.71 -3.57
C ARG A 68 4.25 -2.22 -3.32
N ARG A 69 4.97 -2.66 -2.29
CA ARG A 69 4.96 -4.07 -1.87
C ARG A 69 3.56 -4.49 -1.40
N LEU A 70 2.83 -3.61 -0.74
CA LEU A 70 1.48 -3.90 -0.25
C LEU A 70 0.48 -4.03 -1.39
N ILE A 71 0.45 -3.11 -2.36
CA ILE A 71 -0.44 -3.23 -3.53
C ILE A 71 -0.04 -4.36 -4.49
N ALA A 72 1.20 -4.84 -4.44
CA ALA A 72 1.59 -6.05 -5.17
C ALA A 72 0.93 -7.31 -4.57
N CYS A 73 0.56 -7.28 -3.29
CA CYS A 73 -0.14 -8.38 -2.62
C CYS A 73 -1.65 -8.20 -2.60
N ASP A 74 -2.14 -6.96 -2.46
CA ASP A 74 -3.56 -6.61 -2.47
C ASP A 74 -3.82 -5.39 -3.39
N PRO A 75 -3.93 -5.62 -4.72
CA PRO A 75 -3.99 -4.53 -5.70
C PRO A 75 -5.23 -3.65 -5.62
N LEU A 76 -6.31 -4.09 -4.96
CA LEU A 76 -7.59 -3.36 -4.96
C LEU A 76 -7.72 -2.41 -3.75
N ARG A 77 -6.66 -2.26 -2.95
CA ARG A 77 -6.61 -1.37 -1.77
C ARG A 77 -6.48 0.09 -2.14
N GLU A 78 -7.60 0.73 -2.47
CA GLU A 78 -7.64 2.15 -2.83
C GLU A 78 -7.05 3.08 -1.76
N ASP A 79 -7.14 2.74 -0.48
CA ASP A 79 -6.52 3.51 0.60
C ASP A 79 -4.98 3.55 0.50
N ILE A 80 -4.36 2.45 0.10
CA ILE A 80 -2.92 2.38 -0.12
C ILE A 80 -2.52 3.09 -1.42
N HIS A 81 -3.35 2.99 -2.47
CA HIS A 81 -3.15 3.79 -3.67
C HIS A 81 -3.23 5.30 -3.39
N ARG A 82 -4.16 5.74 -2.54
CA ARG A 82 -4.21 7.13 -2.08
C ARG A 82 -2.96 7.52 -1.30
N ALA A 83 -2.43 6.67 -0.42
CA ALA A 83 -1.17 6.93 0.28
C ALA A 83 0.01 7.10 -0.69
N ILE A 84 0.08 6.29 -1.75
CA ILE A 84 1.08 6.44 -2.83
C ILE A 84 0.90 7.79 -3.54
N MET A 85 -0.32 8.17 -3.90
CA MET A 85 -0.60 9.46 -4.56
C MET A 85 -0.13 10.64 -3.70
N ARG A 86 -0.41 10.62 -2.40
CA ARG A 86 0.06 11.66 -1.45
C ARG A 86 1.57 11.71 -1.37
N CYS A 87 2.24 10.57 -1.22
CA CYS A 87 3.70 10.53 -1.14
C CYS A 87 4.35 11.08 -2.42
N LEU A 88 3.82 10.73 -3.60
CA LEU A 88 4.28 11.26 -4.88
C LEU A 88 4.10 12.78 -4.95
N ALA A 89 2.91 13.28 -4.59
CA ALA A 89 2.63 14.72 -4.58
C ALA A 89 3.54 15.49 -3.61
N LEU A 90 3.69 15.01 -2.37
CA LEU A 90 4.51 15.63 -1.33
C LEU A 90 6.02 15.57 -1.64
N SER A 91 6.47 14.55 -2.39
CA SER A 91 7.85 14.48 -2.90
C SER A 91 8.11 15.40 -4.12
N GLY A 92 7.10 16.13 -4.58
CA GLY A 92 7.17 17.05 -5.72
C GLY A 92 6.87 16.41 -7.08
N ASP A 93 6.66 15.09 -7.15
CA ASP A 93 6.29 14.39 -8.40
C ASP A 93 4.77 14.32 -8.59
N ARG A 94 4.15 15.51 -8.68
CA ARG A 94 2.72 15.68 -8.95
C ARG A 94 2.27 14.92 -10.20
N ASN A 95 3.09 14.90 -11.25
CA ASN A 95 2.75 14.21 -12.50
C ASN A 95 2.68 12.69 -12.30
N ALA A 96 3.58 12.10 -11.51
CA ALA A 96 3.48 10.68 -11.15
C ALA A 96 2.22 10.38 -10.34
N ALA A 97 1.84 11.23 -9.39
CA ALA A 97 0.60 11.04 -8.62
C ALA A 97 -0.65 11.00 -9.52
N LEU A 98 -0.76 11.93 -10.48
CA LEU A 98 -1.86 11.97 -11.44
C LEU A 98 -1.86 10.77 -12.40
N ARG A 99 -0.69 10.28 -12.81
CA ARG A 99 -0.58 9.04 -13.60
C ARG A 99 -1.00 7.81 -12.79
N HIS A 100 -0.59 7.73 -11.53
CA HIS A 100 -0.95 6.62 -10.64
C HIS A 100 -2.48 6.52 -10.45
N TYR A 101 -3.18 7.64 -10.29
CA TYR A 101 -4.65 7.65 -10.26
C TYR A 101 -5.27 7.01 -11.51
N ARG A 102 -4.74 7.29 -12.70
CA ARG A 102 -5.25 6.69 -13.94
C ARG A 102 -5.06 5.18 -13.95
N THR A 103 -3.91 4.70 -13.47
CA THR A 103 -3.68 3.26 -13.27
C THR A 103 -4.70 2.65 -12.32
N VAL A 104 -5.09 3.36 -11.25
CA VAL A 104 -6.12 2.89 -10.31
C VAL A 104 -7.50 2.81 -10.98
N VAL A 105 -7.88 3.83 -11.76
CA VAL A 105 -9.13 3.82 -12.52
C VAL A 105 -9.18 2.63 -13.47
N ASP A 106 -8.10 2.41 -14.22
CA ASP A 106 -8.02 1.31 -15.19
C ASP A 106 -8.11 -0.05 -14.49
N LEU A 107 -7.42 -0.21 -13.35
CA LEU A 107 -7.45 -1.42 -12.53
C LEU A 107 -8.85 -1.72 -11.97
N LEU A 108 -9.50 -0.74 -11.34
CA LEU A 108 -10.83 -0.94 -10.75
C LEU A 108 -11.88 -1.24 -11.83
N ARG A 109 -11.74 -0.61 -13.00
CA ARG A 109 -12.60 -0.91 -14.14
C ARG A 109 -12.37 -2.31 -14.68
N SER A 110 -11.12 -2.78 -14.79
CA SER A 110 -10.81 -4.11 -15.33
C SER A 110 -11.22 -5.23 -14.38
N GLU A 111 -10.94 -5.08 -13.09
CA GLU A 111 -11.14 -6.16 -12.10
C GLU A 111 -12.55 -6.19 -11.53
N LEU A 112 -13.18 -5.03 -11.35
CA LEU A 112 -14.45 -4.92 -10.61
C LEU A 112 -15.58 -4.25 -11.40
N ALA A 113 -15.29 -3.66 -12.57
CA ALA A 113 -16.23 -2.85 -13.35
C ALA A 113 -16.85 -1.70 -12.53
N VAL A 114 -16.07 -1.11 -11.61
CA VAL A 114 -16.47 0.03 -10.78
C VAL A 114 -15.60 1.25 -11.04
N GLU A 115 -16.10 2.41 -10.67
CA GLU A 115 -15.33 3.65 -10.62
C GLU A 115 -14.64 3.79 -9.24
N PRO A 116 -13.57 4.61 -9.12
CA PRO A 116 -12.89 4.81 -7.84
C PRO A 116 -13.81 5.40 -6.76
N LEU A 117 -13.49 5.07 -5.51
CA LEU A 117 -14.16 5.66 -4.36
C LEU A 117 -14.10 7.20 -4.38
N PRO A 118 -15.10 7.90 -3.81
CA PRO A 118 -15.15 9.36 -3.78
C PRO A 118 -13.88 9.99 -3.21
N GLU A 119 -13.29 9.41 -2.16
CA GLU A 119 -12.08 9.90 -1.51
C GLU A 119 -10.86 9.83 -2.45
N THR A 120 -10.80 8.83 -3.33
CA THR A 120 -9.72 8.66 -4.32
C THR A 120 -9.83 9.72 -5.40
N SER A 121 -11.04 9.95 -5.90
CA SER A 121 -11.33 10.96 -6.92
C SER A 121 -11.19 12.40 -6.39
N GLU A 122 -11.54 12.63 -5.12
CA GLU A 122 -11.29 13.92 -4.44
C GLU A 122 -9.80 14.21 -4.34
N LEU A 123 -9.01 13.23 -3.89
CA LEU A 123 -7.55 13.36 -3.80
C LEU A 123 -6.92 13.71 -5.16
N TYR A 124 -7.33 13.02 -6.23
CA TYR A 124 -6.90 13.36 -7.59
C TYR A 124 -7.18 14.82 -7.94
N ARG A 125 -8.38 15.32 -7.61
CA ARG A 125 -8.76 16.72 -7.89
C ARG A 125 -7.89 17.70 -7.10
N MET A 126 -7.68 17.46 -5.81
CA MET A 126 -6.83 18.29 -4.96
C MET A 126 -5.39 18.37 -5.49
N ILE A 127 -4.81 17.24 -5.91
CA ILE A 127 -3.48 17.18 -6.54
C ILE A 127 -3.50 17.94 -7.86
N ALA A 128 -4.51 17.71 -8.71
CA ALA A 128 -4.65 18.36 -10.01
C ALA A 128 -4.83 19.88 -9.90
N GLU A 129 -5.34 20.39 -8.78
CA GLU A 129 -5.49 21.83 -8.54
C GLU A 129 -4.30 22.43 -7.78
N GLY A 130 -3.31 21.62 -7.36
CA GLY A 130 -2.16 22.06 -6.59
C GLY A 130 -2.51 22.48 -5.16
N ARG A 131 -3.60 21.95 -4.60
CA ARG A 131 -4.10 22.33 -3.26
C ARG A 131 -3.52 21.48 -2.13
N GLU A 132 -2.88 20.37 -2.44
CA GLU A 132 -2.39 19.43 -1.42
C GLU A 132 -1.14 19.91 -0.68
N GLU A 133 -0.37 20.86 -1.25
CA GLU A 133 0.80 21.46 -0.61
C GLU A 133 0.46 22.33 0.63
N ARG A 134 -0.82 22.64 0.87
CA ARG A 134 -1.26 23.66 1.83
C ARG A 134 -1.83 23.12 3.14
N VAL A 135 -1.84 21.81 3.35
CA VAL A 135 -2.31 21.21 4.61
C VAL A 135 -1.12 20.57 5.30
N GLN A 136 -0.37 21.40 6.02
CA GLN A 136 0.51 21.00 7.13
C GLN A 136 -0.11 21.50 8.43
#